data_AF-A0A8K0L3F0-F1
#
_entry.id   AF-A0A8K0L3F0-F1
#
_cell.length_a   1.000
_cell.length_b   1.000
_cell.length_c   1.000
_cell.angle_alpha   90.00
_cell.angle_beta   90.00
_cell.angle_gamma   90.00
#
_symmetry.space_group_name_H-M   'P 1'
#
loop_
_entity.id
_entity.type
_entity.pdbx_description
1 polymer ?
#
loop_
_entity_poly.entity_id
_entity_poly.type
_entity_poly.pdbx_seq_one_letter_code
_entity_poly.pdbx_strand_id
1 'polypeptide(L)'
;MRTCRLCLKRLEFFSETRTSASVPAQKIHVCESCNGFWCLSVVSMRLLSWSKYSYTLLGGTEGIYAQPKISALISKTIVSLAIVYLVALISVWYNKDGDPTSWFFNEDIGYKAVYSSLRQQQAVSFIEDITKYNDRFKPKHGETTMCLGVPTFARRGARYFRSTIGSLLHNLDPVERRRIYLMPFVTHTNPLNHPAFQEPWLEKVSDRVLTYNRTDESFEHIEELEEKLAFREKALLDYIHLLQACQDTGTDYTVILEDDVIAMDGWFYRTTNALGWLQSTSPDFFYLRLFFTEEFLGWNSENWRTYLLASLLVVFLVGATQLYARKRSTLAQRHLDLRPILSITLFYTPLCILLFFASGTSLLRKWQYPSTVNPIPSYGCCGQGFVFSHHMAEKLIPYYRDKKLGFVDVLTEEYGDAHPENVRYALMPSVLQHVGATTSKEGSDDQPNPDEKHVRTISEKMWNFEFERYDPVVLKTEHEVALRRMKGEE
;
A
#
# COMPACT_ATOMS: atom_id res chain seq x y z
N MET A 1 17.33 -19.37 -8.47
CA MET A 1 16.38 -19.66 -9.57
C MET A 1 14.95 -19.74 -9.04
N ARG A 2 14.24 -18.62 -8.95
CA ARG A 2 12.77 -18.57 -8.96
C ARG A 2 12.36 -17.23 -9.55
N THR A 3 12.19 -17.21 -10.87
CA THR A 3 11.62 -16.10 -11.62
C THR A 3 10.13 -16.00 -11.32
N CYS A 4 9.69 -14.77 -11.03
CA CYS A 4 8.29 -14.38 -10.89
C CYS A 4 7.55 -14.63 -12.21
N ARG A 5 6.74 -15.69 -12.29
CA ARG A 5 5.81 -15.93 -13.40
C ARG A 5 4.40 -15.62 -12.94
N LEU A 6 4.06 -14.35 -12.88
CA LEU A 6 2.68 -13.88 -12.75
C LEU A 6 2.54 -12.47 -13.35
N CYS A 7 2.96 -12.30 -14.61
CA CYS A 7 2.48 -11.18 -15.46
C CYS A 7 2.69 -11.40 -16.97
N LEU A 8 2.71 -12.66 -17.43
CA LEU A 8 2.83 -12.99 -18.85
C LEU A 8 1.85 -14.12 -19.19
N LYS A 9 0.63 -13.73 -19.57
CA LYS A 9 -0.17 -14.55 -20.48
C LYS A 9 -0.43 -13.75 -21.75
N ARG A 10 0.36 -14.15 -22.76
CA ARG A 10 -0.04 -14.37 -24.16
C ARG A 10 0.24 -13.24 -25.15
N LEU A 11 1.46 -13.19 -25.66
CA LEU A 11 1.79 -12.76 -27.03
C LEU A 11 3.08 -13.50 -27.47
N GLU A 12 2.93 -14.70 -28.04
CA GLU A 12 4.00 -15.33 -28.82
C GLU A 12 3.90 -14.80 -30.26
N PHE A 13 4.95 -14.08 -30.69
CA PHE A 13 5.19 -13.77 -32.10
C PHE A 13 5.95 -14.93 -32.76
N PHE A 14 5.38 -15.47 -33.84
CA PHE A 14 6.09 -16.29 -34.82
C PHE A 14 6.72 -15.34 -35.87
N SER A 15 8.01 -15.50 -36.19
CA SER A 15 8.62 -14.87 -37.36
C SER A 15 8.54 -15.79 -38.58
N GLU A 16 7.95 -15.25 -39.64
CA GLU A 16 8.13 -15.48 -41.09
C GLU A 16 8.40 -16.89 -41.66
N THR A 17 7.50 -17.32 -42.58
CA THR A 17 7.86 -17.60 -43.99
C THR A 17 6.60 -17.73 -44.86
N ARG A 18 6.63 -17.13 -46.05
CA ARG A 18 5.57 -17.18 -47.08
C ARG A 18 5.34 -18.62 -47.58
N THR A 19 4.08 -19.00 -47.80
CA THR A 19 3.59 -19.48 -49.11
C THR A 19 2.06 -19.67 -49.11
N SER A 20 1.49 -19.46 -50.29
CA SER A 20 0.08 -19.46 -50.66
C SER A 20 -0.68 -20.77 -50.39
N ALA A 21 -1.93 -20.68 -49.91
CA ALA A 21 -3.12 -21.31 -50.51
C ALA A 21 -4.37 -21.06 -49.64
N SER A 22 -5.51 -21.07 -50.32
CA SER A 22 -6.86 -20.62 -49.96
C SER A 22 -7.72 -21.62 -49.14
N VAL A 23 -8.81 -21.08 -48.56
CA VAL A 23 -10.13 -21.69 -48.17
C VAL A 23 -10.25 -22.20 -46.70
N PRO A 24 -11.42 -22.10 -46.00
CA PRO A 24 -12.20 -20.92 -45.58
C PRO A 24 -12.48 -20.90 -44.05
N ALA A 25 -13.13 -19.82 -43.59
CA ALA A 25 -13.50 -19.54 -42.20
C ALA A 25 -14.39 -20.62 -41.54
N GLN A 26 -14.04 -21.00 -40.31
CA GLN A 26 -14.90 -21.77 -39.40
C GLN A 26 -15.15 -20.92 -38.14
N LYS A 27 -16.39 -20.43 -38.02
CA LYS A 27 -16.91 -19.76 -36.83
C LYS A 27 -16.87 -20.73 -35.65
N ILE A 28 -16.11 -20.40 -34.62
CA ILE A 28 -16.25 -21.04 -33.30
C ILE A 28 -16.97 -20.02 -32.41
N HIS A 29 -18.25 -20.31 -32.15
CA HIS A 29 -18.98 -19.73 -31.02
C HIS A 29 -18.30 -20.18 -29.73
N VAL A 30 -17.73 -19.24 -28.97
CA VAL A 30 -17.37 -19.50 -27.57
C VAL A 30 -18.50 -18.96 -26.71
N CYS A 31 -19.14 -19.90 -26.03
CA CYS A 31 -20.24 -19.67 -25.10
C CYS A 31 -19.72 -18.92 -23.88
N GLU A 32 -20.36 -17.80 -23.56
CA GLU A 32 -20.38 -17.22 -22.22
C GLU A 32 -20.96 -18.25 -21.21
N SER A 33 -20.55 -18.09 -19.95
CA SER A 33 -21.01 -18.78 -18.73
C SER A 33 -20.01 -19.77 -18.12
N CYS A 34 -19.35 -19.33 -17.05
CA CYS A 34 -19.29 -20.12 -15.80
C CYS A 34 -18.91 -19.21 -14.63
N ASN A 35 -19.92 -18.55 -14.07
CA ASN A 35 -19.94 -18.14 -12.67
C ASN A 35 -19.88 -19.42 -11.82
N GLY A 36 -18.81 -19.59 -11.06
CA GLY A 36 -18.62 -20.69 -10.11
C GLY A 36 -19.50 -20.52 -8.86
N PHE A 37 -20.81 -20.65 -9.02
CA PHE A 37 -21.73 -20.90 -7.91
C PHE A 37 -21.62 -22.39 -7.53
N TRP A 38 -21.22 -22.65 -6.28
CA TRP A 38 -21.39 -23.97 -5.68
C TRP A 38 -22.89 -24.23 -5.49
N CYS A 39 -23.47 -24.96 -6.45
CA CYS A 39 -24.77 -25.59 -6.32
C CYS A 39 -24.65 -26.80 -5.38
N LEU A 40 -25.10 -26.68 -4.14
CA LEU A 40 -25.36 -27.83 -3.27
C LEU A 40 -26.69 -28.46 -3.70
N SER A 41 -26.58 -29.52 -4.51
CA SER A 41 -27.70 -30.39 -4.87
C SER A 41 -28.31 -31.02 -3.61
N VAL A 42 -29.60 -30.76 -3.39
CA VAL A 42 -30.44 -31.44 -2.41
C VAL A 42 -30.59 -32.89 -2.84
N VAL A 43 -29.82 -33.79 -2.22
CA VAL A 43 -30.09 -35.23 -2.29
C VAL A 43 -31.14 -35.55 -1.23
N SER A 44 -32.34 -35.87 -1.72
CA SER A 44 -33.47 -36.40 -0.95
C SER A 44 -33.08 -37.70 -0.24
N MET A 45 -32.76 -37.62 1.05
CA MET A 45 -32.48 -38.78 1.88
C MET A 45 -33.81 -39.41 2.34
N ARG A 46 -34.14 -40.56 1.75
CA ARG A 46 -35.31 -41.37 2.09
C ARG A 46 -35.28 -41.78 3.57
N LEU A 47 -36.45 -41.64 4.19
CA LEU A 47 -36.84 -42.12 5.51
C LEU A 47 -36.34 -43.54 5.77
N LEU A 48 -35.40 -43.69 6.71
CA LEU A 48 -35.10 -44.97 7.34
C LEU A 48 -36.24 -45.32 8.30
N SER A 49 -37.00 -46.32 7.88
CA SER A 49 -37.99 -47.08 8.64
C SER A 49 -37.48 -47.41 10.05
N TRP A 50 -38.19 -46.93 11.07
CA TRP A 50 -37.99 -47.33 12.46
C TRP A 50 -38.49 -48.76 12.67
N SER A 51 -37.60 -49.65 13.11
CA SER A 51 -38.00 -50.98 13.58
C SER A 51 -38.86 -50.83 14.86
N LYS A 52 -40.01 -51.51 14.85
CA LYS A 52 -40.87 -51.70 16.01
C LYS A 52 -40.07 -52.40 17.11
N TYR A 53 -39.82 -51.70 18.21
CA TYR A 53 -39.49 -52.34 19.48
C TYR A 53 -40.80 -52.74 20.17
N SER A 54 -40.98 -54.05 20.36
CA SER A 54 -42.05 -54.64 21.16
C SER A 54 -41.84 -54.28 22.63
N TYR A 55 -42.86 -53.72 23.27
CA TYR A 55 -42.90 -53.56 24.71
C TYR A 55 -43.42 -54.84 25.35
N THR A 56 -42.55 -55.54 26.07
CA THR A 56 -42.95 -56.56 27.05
C THR A 56 -43.32 -55.83 28.35
N LEU A 57 -44.59 -55.87 28.71
CA LEU A 57 -45.12 -55.46 30.01
C LEU A 57 -44.68 -56.44 31.09
N LEU A 58 -43.77 -56.02 31.97
CA LEU A 58 -43.63 -56.56 33.33
C LEU A 58 -43.33 -55.37 34.26
N GLY A 59 -44.13 -55.26 35.31
CA GLY A 59 -44.26 -54.06 36.13
C GLY A 59 -43.09 -53.76 37.06
N GLY A 60 -43.19 -52.61 37.73
CA GLY A 60 -42.37 -52.31 38.90
C GLY A 60 -41.85 -50.87 38.97
N THR A 61 -42.58 -50.07 39.74
CA THR A 61 -42.11 -48.93 40.56
C THR A 61 -41.58 -47.66 39.90
N GLU A 62 -42.16 -46.56 40.38
CA GLU A 62 -41.85 -45.16 40.11
C GLU A 62 -40.35 -44.84 40.17
N GLY A 63 -39.82 -44.37 39.04
CA GLY A 63 -38.48 -43.82 38.91
C GLY A 63 -38.58 -42.41 38.31
N ILE A 64 -38.32 -41.43 39.16
CA ILE A 64 -38.27 -39.99 38.89
C ILE A 64 -37.65 -39.68 37.52
N TYR A 65 -38.46 -39.17 36.58
CA TYR A 65 -37.98 -38.56 35.34
C TYR A 65 -37.26 -37.23 35.68
N ALA A 66 -35.97 -37.30 35.96
CA ALA A 66 -35.10 -36.12 35.94
C ALA A 66 -34.85 -35.70 34.48
N GLN A 67 -35.74 -34.87 33.93
CA GLN A 67 -35.52 -34.15 32.67
C GLN A 67 -34.39 -33.10 32.86
N PRO A 68 -33.59 -32.83 31.82
CA PRO A 68 -32.17 -32.51 31.97
C PRO A 68 -31.90 -31.02 32.19
N LYS A 69 -31.33 -30.65 33.34
CA LYS A 69 -30.72 -29.32 33.59
C LYS A 69 -29.50 -29.02 32.70
N ILE A 70 -29.01 -30.01 31.95
CA ILE A 70 -27.83 -29.92 31.06
C ILE A 70 -28.15 -29.15 29.77
N SER A 71 -29.38 -29.21 29.25
CA SER A 71 -29.79 -28.51 28.02
C SER A 71 -29.75 -26.98 28.16
N ALA A 72 -30.20 -26.47 29.30
CA ALA A 72 -30.24 -25.04 29.61
C ALA A 72 -28.84 -24.42 29.79
N LEU A 73 -27.86 -25.20 30.23
CA LEU A 73 -26.50 -24.72 30.49
C LEU A 73 -25.66 -24.68 29.20
N ILE A 74 -25.81 -25.69 28.34
CA ILE A 74 -25.23 -25.71 26.99
C ILE A 74 -25.78 -24.54 26.15
N SER A 75 -27.08 -24.27 26.28
CA SER A 75 -27.72 -23.11 25.64
C SER A 75 -27.07 -21.78 26.08
N LYS A 76 -26.79 -21.58 27.37
CA LYS A 76 -26.18 -20.34 27.87
C LYS A 76 -24.75 -20.10 27.37
N THR A 77 -23.90 -21.13 27.35
CA THR A 77 -22.52 -20.99 26.87
C THR A 77 -22.48 -20.69 25.36
N ILE A 78 -23.28 -21.41 24.57
CA ILE A 78 -23.37 -21.18 23.13
C ILE A 78 -23.94 -19.79 22.84
N VAL A 79 -24.97 -19.36 23.58
CA VAL A 79 -25.54 -18.01 23.46
C VAL A 79 -24.50 -16.95 23.82
N SER A 80 -23.74 -17.13 24.90
CA SER A 80 -22.66 -16.21 25.29
C SER A 80 -21.60 -16.08 24.19
N LEU A 81 -21.13 -17.21 23.64
CA LEU A 81 -20.17 -17.22 22.54
C LEU A 81 -20.74 -16.56 21.28
N ALA A 82 -22.02 -16.79 20.96
CA ALA A 82 -22.69 -16.14 19.85
C ALA A 82 -22.77 -14.62 20.06
N ILE A 83 -23.07 -14.14 21.26
CA ILE A 83 -23.05 -12.71 21.60
C ILE A 83 -21.64 -12.13 21.42
N VAL A 84 -20.60 -12.80 21.93
CA VAL A 84 -19.21 -12.35 21.77
C VAL A 84 -18.82 -12.26 20.29
N TYR A 85 -19.17 -13.27 19.50
CA TYR A 85 -18.94 -13.27 18.05
C TYR A 85 -19.70 -12.13 17.36
N LEU A 86 -20.96 -11.89 17.71
CA LEU A 86 -21.75 -10.79 17.15
C LEU A 86 -21.16 -9.44 17.51
N VAL A 87 -20.71 -9.24 18.75
CA VAL A 87 -20.03 -8.00 19.16
C VAL A 87 -18.73 -7.81 18.37
N ALA A 88 -17.94 -8.86 18.18
CA ALA A 88 -16.73 -8.80 17.35
C ALA A 88 -17.05 -8.47 15.90
N LEU A 89 -18.06 -9.12 15.31
CA LEU A 89 -18.51 -8.87 13.94
C LEU A 89 -18.99 -7.42 13.76
N ILE A 90 -19.80 -6.93 14.68
CA ILE A 90 -20.29 -5.54 14.68
C ILE A 90 -19.13 -4.56 14.82
N SER A 91 -18.16 -4.83 15.71
CA SER A 91 -16.97 -4.00 15.89
C SER A 91 -16.15 -3.88 14.60
N VAL A 92 -15.89 -5.00 13.92
CA VAL A 92 -15.17 -5.00 12.63
C VAL A 92 -15.98 -4.25 11.56
N TRP A 93 -17.29 -4.45 11.51
CA TRP A 93 -18.17 -3.77 10.56
C TRP A 93 -18.21 -2.24 10.76
N TYR A 94 -18.14 -1.76 12.00
CA TYR A 94 -18.05 -0.32 12.28
C TYR A 94 -16.71 0.29 11.82
N ASN A 95 -15.63 -0.50 11.75
CA ASN A 95 -14.30 -0.06 11.28
C ASN A 95 -14.10 -0.24 9.76
N LYS A 96 -15.18 -0.14 8.98
CA LYS A 96 -15.20 -0.36 7.52
C LYS A 96 -14.42 0.66 6.69
N ASP A 97 -13.97 1.76 7.26
CA ASP A 97 -13.19 2.80 6.59
C ASP A 97 -11.67 2.59 6.74
N GLY A 98 -11.25 1.70 7.64
CA GLY A 98 -9.90 1.74 8.19
C GLY A 98 -8.90 0.72 7.68
N ASP A 99 -9.33 -0.24 6.88
CA ASP A 99 -8.46 -1.32 6.42
C ASP A 99 -8.90 -1.84 5.05
N PRO A 100 -8.15 -1.55 3.98
CA PRO A 100 -8.47 -2.01 2.63
C PRO A 100 -8.42 -3.54 2.48
N THR A 101 -7.78 -4.24 3.42
CA THR A 101 -7.62 -5.69 3.38
C THR A 101 -8.79 -6.44 4.06
N SER A 102 -9.74 -5.69 4.63
CA SER A 102 -10.92 -6.22 5.29
C SER A 102 -12.05 -6.52 4.31
N TRP A 103 -12.77 -7.62 4.49
CA TRP A 103 -13.99 -7.92 3.74
C TRP A 103 -15.13 -6.93 4.02
N PHE A 104 -15.04 -6.21 5.14
CA PHE A 104 -16.04 -5.22 5.54
C PHE A 104 -15.67 -3.82 5.04
N PHE A 105 -14.55 -3.67 4.33
CA PHE A 105 -14.08 -2.39 3.83
C PHE A 105 -15.11 -1.74 2.90
N ASN A 106 -15.33 -0.45 3.11
CA ASN A 106 -16.23 0.37 2.31
C ASN A 106 -15.41 1.44 1.58
N GLU A 107 -15.19 1.21 0.28
CA GLU A 107 -14.37 2.10 -0.53
C GLU A 107 -14.89 3.54 -0.59
N ASP A 108 -16.21 3.74 -0.59
CA ASP A 108 -16.83 5.07 -0.65
C ASP A 108 -16.53 5.93 0.59
N ILE A 109 -16.15 5.28 1.70
CA ILE A 109 -15.78 5.94 2.95
C ILE A 109 -14.26 5.96 3.11
N GLY A 110 -13.59 4.82 2.86
CA GLY A 110 -12.15 4.69 3.08
C GLY A 110 -11.29 5.57 2.17
N TYR A 111 -11.70 5.79 0.92
CA TYR A 111 -10.98 6.65 -0.04
C TYR A 111 -11.36 8.13 0.08
N LYS A 112 -12.01 8.57 1.16
CA LYS A 112 -12.31 9.99 1.34
C LYS A 112 -11.03 10.76 1.67
N ALA A 113 -10.69 11.71 0.80
CA ALA A 113 -9.62 12.67 1.03
C ALA A 113 -10.02 13.68 2.12
N VAL A 114 -9.65 13.42 3.37
CA VAL A 114 -9.90 14.30 4.53
C VAL A 114 -8.68 15.16 4.79
N TYR A 115 -7.57 14.54 5.18
CA TYR A 115 -6.32 15.25 5.49
C TYR A 115 -5.61 15.69 4.21
N SER A 116 -5.65 14.89 3.15
CA SER A 116 -5.06 15.28 1.85
C SER A 116 -5.71 16.51 1.25
N SER A 117 -7.03 16.63 1.32
CA SER A 117 -7.77 17.82 0.85
C SER A 117 -7.37 19.07 1.62
N LEU A 118 -7.19 18.97 2.94
CA LEU A 118 -6.68 20.07 3.77
C LEU A 118 -5.27 20.48 3.34
N ARG A 119 -4.37 19.51 3.16
CA ARG A 119 -2.98 19.76 2.74
C ARG A 119 -2.90 20.35 1.33
N GLN A 120 -3.75 19.92 0.41
CA GLN A 120 -3.87 20.52 -0.93
C GLN A 120 -4.27 22.00 -0.85
N GLN A 121 -5.28 22.34 -0.04
CA GLN A 121 -5.70 23.73 0.13
C GLN A 121 -4.58 24.60 0.72
N GLN A 122 -3.91 24.10 1.75
CA GLN A 122 -2.75 24.76 2.37
C GLN A 122 -1.61 24.97 1.37
N ALA A 123 -1.30 23.95 0.57
CA ALA A 123 -0.27 24.01 -0.46
C ALA A 123 -0.58 25.08 -1.51
N VAL A 124 -1.81 25.13 -2.03
CA VAL A 124 -2.23 26.12 -3.02
C VAL A 124 -2.16 27.53 -2.43
N SER A 125 -2.69 27.73 -1.21
CA SER A 125 -2.62 29.02 -0.51
C SER A 125 -1.18 29.49 -0.32
N PHE A 126 -0.27 28.60 0.07
CA PHE A 126 1.15 28.94 0.22
C PHE A 126 1.78 29.43 -1.10
N ILE A 127 1.53 28.73 -2.20
CA ILE A 127 2.06 29.14 -3.51
C ILE A 127 1.47 30.50 -3.93
N GLU A 128 0.20 30.75 -3.66
CA GLU A 128 -0.41 32.07 -3.91
C GLU A 128 0.20 33.17 -3.03
N ASP A 129 0.42 32.90 -1.74
CA ASP A 129 0.98 33.89 -0.83
C ASP A 129 2.45 34.18 -1.11
N ILE A 130 3.27 33.15 -1.37
CA ILE A 130 4.69 33.35 -1.64
C ILE A 130 4.88 34.19 -2.89
N THR A 131 4.01 34.08 -3.91
CA THR A 131 4.09 34.89 -5.13
C THR A 131 3.95 36.39 -4.91
N LYS A 132 3.34 36.83 -3.81
CA LYS A 132 3.12 38.26 -3.48
C LYS A 132 4.39 39.01 -3.03
N TYR A 133 5.38 38.29 -2.48
CA TYR A 133 6.64 38.88 -2.02
C TYR A 133 7.63 39.09 -3.17
N ASN A 134 8.75 39.79 -3.00
CA ASN A 134 9.80 39.83 -4.06
C ASN A 134 11.02 38.98 -3.72
N ASP A 135 11.10 38.49 -2.48
CA ASP A 135 12.24 37.72 -2.03
C ASP A 135 12.19 36.30 -2.60
N ARG A 136 13.28 35.92 -3.28
CA ARG A 136 13.55 34.54 -3.66
C ARG A 136 14.32 33.87 -2.53
N PHE A 137 13.96 32.63 -2.21
CA PHE A 137 14.79 31.83 -1.33
C PHE A 137 16.18 31.64 -1.97
N LYS A 138 17.24 31.96 -1.23
CA LYS A 138 18.61 31.73 -1.69
C LYS A 138 19.26 30.69 -0.78
N PRO A 139 19.55 29.48 -1.28
CA PRO A 139 20.25 28.48 -0.49
C PRO A 139 21.64 29.03 -0.15
N LYS A 140 22.10 28.77 1.08
CA LYS A 140 23.50 28.99 1.44
C LYS A 140 24.28 27.72 1.09
N HIS A 141 25.36 27.88 0.33
CA HIS A 141 26.26 26.77 0.01
C HIS A 141 26.77 26.11 1.30
N GLY A 142 26.70 24.77 1.34
CA GLY A 142 27.21 23.96 2.46
C GLY A 142 26.21 23.62 3.57
N GLU A 143 24.98 24.16 3.54
CA GLU A 143 23.92 23.82 4.53
C GLU A 143 22.91 22.78 4.01
N THR A 144 22.95 22.45 2.72
CA THR A 144 22.01 21.55 2.07
C THR A 144 22.40 20.08 2.29
N THR A 145 21.49 19.28 2.86
CA THR A 145 21.72 17.86 3.14
C THR A 145 20.97 16.94 2.18
N MET A 146 19.95 17.43 1.47
CA MET A 146 19.20 16.62 0.51
C MET A 146 18.84 17.36 -0.78
N CYS A 147 18.99 16.69 -1.92
CA CYS A 147 18.40 17.10 -3.19
C CYS A 147 16.99 16.51 -3.31
N LEU A 148 15.99 17.34 -3.55
CA LEU A 148 14.59 16.97 -3.71
C LEU A 148 14.18 17.12 -5.18
N GLY A 149 14.24 16.02 -5.91
CA GLY A 149 13.86 15.92 -7.32
C GLY A 149 12.37 15.61 -7.48
N VAL A 150 11.68 16.38 -8.32
CA VAL A 150 10.25 16.14 -8.65
C VAL A 150 10.06 16.20 -10.17
N PRO A 151 10.06 15.06 -10.88
CA PRO A 151 9.79 15.03 -12.32
C PRO A 151 8.29 15.28 -12.56
N THR A 152 7.98 16.16 -13.50
CA THR A 152 6.60 16.55 -13.85
C THR A 152 6.39 16.51 -15.36
N PHE A 153 5.30 15.87 -15.76
CA PHE A 153 4.86 15.77 -17.16
C PHE A 153 3.42 16.26 -17.26
N ALA A 154 3.11 17.10 -18.24
CA ALA A 154 1.81 17.73 -18.33
C ALA A 154 0.72 16.71 -18.71
N ARG A 155 -0.27 16.57 -17.84
CA ARG A 155 -1.44 15.72 -18.05
C ARG A 155 -2.64 16.58 -18.44
N ARG A 156 -3.47 16.12 -19.39
CA ARG A 156 -4.69 16.84 -19.77
C ARG A 156 -5.69 16.83 -18.60
N GLY A 157 -6.11 18.02 -18.14
CA GLY A 157 -7.15 18.15 -17.13
C GLY A 157 -6.71 17.92 -15.68
N ALA A 158 -5.43 17.59 -15.43
CA ALA A 158 -4.89 17.37 -14.09
C ALA A 158 -3.77 18.36 -13.75
N ARG A 159 -3.77 18.87 -12.51
CA ARG A 159 -2.81 19.89 -12.04
C ARG A 159 -2.31 19.58 -10.62
N TYR A 160 -1.70 18.42 -10.43
CA TYR A 160 -1.21 17.98 -9.12
C TYR A 160 0.09 18.67 -8.70
N PHE A 161 1.00 18.89 -9.65
CA PHE A 161 2.36 19.40 -9.42
C PHE A 161 2.43 20.65 -8.53
N ARG A 162 1.55 21.63 -8.74
CA ARG A 162 1.51 22.86 -7.92
C ARG A 162 1.21 22.54 -6.45
N SER A 163 0.25 21.65 -6.20
CA SER A 163 -0.10 21.21 -4.84
C SER A 163 1.00 20.34 -4.21
N THR A 164 1.69 19.52 -4.99
CA THR A 164 2.86 18.77 -4.54
C THR A 164 3.96 19.69 -4.05
N ILE A 165 4.42 20.62 -4.89
CA ILE A 165 5.47 21.59 -4.51
C ILE A 165 5.03 22.45 -3.33
N GLY A 166 3.78 22.94 -3.33
CA GLY A 166 3.25 23.72 -2.22
C GLY A 166 3.23 22.94 -0.91
N SER A 167 2.84 21.66 -0.93
CA SER A 167 2.77 20.83 0.29
C SER A 167 4.15 20.47 0.84
N LEU A 168 5.15 20.33 -0.02
CA LEU A 168 6.54 20.06 0.38
C LEU A 168 7.17 21.26 1.10
N LEU A 169 6.73 22.48 0.78
CA LEU A 169 7.31 23.73 1.27
C LEU A 169 6.49 24.41 2.37
N HIS A 170 5.17 24.23 2.37
CA HIS A 170 4.29 24.83 3.37
C HIS A 170 4.71 24.40 4.78
N ASN A 171 4.77 25.38 5.70
CA ASN A 171 5.21 25.25 7.09
C ASN A 171 6.70 24.89 7.32
N LEU A 172 7.53 24.74 6.29
CA LEU A 172 8.96 24.57 6.54
C LEU A 172 9.54 25.81 7.22
N ASP A 173 10.22 25.61 8.34
CA ASP A 173 10.99 26.69 8.98
C ASP A 173 12.20 27.05 8.09
N PRO A 174 12.70 28.29 8.13
CA PRO A 174 13.93 28.65 7.43
C PRO A 174 15.12 27.71 7.69
N VAL A 175 15.24 27.10 8.88
CA VAL A 175 16.30 26.12 9.16
C VAL A 175 16.10 24.82 8.38
N GLU A 176 14.87 24.41 8.12
CA GLU A 176 14.54 23.22 7.33
C GLU A 176 14.69 23.52 5.83
N ARG A 177 14.13 24.64 5.35
CA ARG A 177 14.17 25.00 3.93
C ARG A 177 15.59 25.14 3.38
N ARG A 178 16.58 25.59 4.20
CA ARG A 178 18.01 25.67 3.82
C ARG A 178 18.67 24.31 3.62
N ARG A 179 18.11 23.25 4.19
CA ARG A 179 18.64 21.89 4.08
C ARG A 179 18.14 21.13 2.85
N ILE A 180 17.21 21.73 2.09
CA ILE A 180 16.59 21.16 0.89
C ILE A 180 17.10 21.92 -0.34
N TYR A 181 17.58 21.18 -1.35
CA TYR A 181 17.77 21.68 -2.69
C TYR A 181 16.62 21.20 -3.56
N LEU A 182 15.63 22.06 -3.76
CA LEU A 182 14.43 21.74 -4.52
C LEU A 182 14.71 21.86 -6.02
N MET A 183 14.62 20.72 -6.72
CA MET A 183 14.86 20.58 -8.15
C MET A 183 13.65 19.96 -8.87
N PRO A 184 12.61 20.74 -9.19
CA PRO A 184 11.55 20.23 -10.05
C PRO A 184 12.07 20.08 -11.48
N PHE A 185 11.67 19.00 -12.14
CA PHE A 185 12.14 18.65 -13.48
C PHE A 185 10.97 18.62 -14.45
N VAL A 186 10.92 19.61 -15.35
CA VAL A 186 9.96 19.63 -16.45
C VAL A 186 10.45 18.68 -17.52
N THR A 187 9.79 17.52 -17.64
CA THR A 187 10.30 16.41 -18.44
C THR A 187 9.95 16.51 -19.92
N HIS A 188 9.22 17.54 -20.35
CA HIS A 188 9.00 17.78 -21.77
C HIS A 188 10.29 18.24 -22.46
N THR A 189 10.57 17.71 -23.65
CA THR A 189 11.70 18.18 -24.48
C THR A 189 11.57 19.66 -24.85
N ASN A 190 10.33 20.13 -25.08
CA ASN A 190 9.98 21.54 -25.09
C ASN A 190 9.28 21.92 -23.75
N PRO A 191 9.96 22.62 -22.83
CA PRO A 191 9.41 22.88 -21.50
C PRO A 191 8.18 23.80 -21.53
N LEU A 192 7.98 24.58 -22.61
CA LEU A 192 6.79 25.43 -22.80
C LEU A 192 5.50 24.61 -22.96
N ASN A 193 5.60 23.31 -23.25
CA ASN A 193 4.44 22.41 -23.27
C ASN A 193 3.87 22.17 -21.86
N HIS A 194 4.65 22.44 -20.80
CA HIS A 194 4.21 22.27 -19.43
C HIS A 194 3.58 23.56 -18.88
N PRO A 195 2.29 23.55 -18.45
CA PRO A 195 1.60 24.76 -17.99
C PRO A 195 2.34 25.48 -16.85
N ALA A 196 2.87 24.73 -15.89
CA ALA A 196 3.56 25.31 -14.74
C ALA A 196 4.91 25.98 -15.09
N PHE A 197 5.52 25.66 -16.24
CA PHE A 197 6.84 26.19 -16.60
C PHE A 197 6.83 27.70 -16.82
N GLN A 198 5.70 28.23 -17.29
CA GLN A 198 5.51 29.68 -17.49
C GLN A 198 4.96 30.39 -16.25
N GLU A 199 4.65 29.66 -15.18
CA GLU A 199 4.07 30.26 -13.98
C GLU A 199 5.18 30.85 -13.08
N PRO A 200 5.10 32.15 -12.69
CA PRO A 200 6.17 32.82 -11.95
C PRO A 200 6.53 32.20 -10.59
N TRP A 201 5.62 31.40 -10.01
CA TRP A 201 5.88 30.76 -8.73
C TRP A 201 6.95 29.69 -8.81
N LEU A 202 7.10 29.01 -9.96
CA LEU A 202 7.96 27.84 -10.08
C LEU A 202 9.43 28.19 -9.84
N GLU A 203 9.94 29.20 -10.55
CA GLU A 203 11.31 29.67 -10.35
C GLU A 203 11.54 30.28 -8.97
N LYS A 204 10.49 30.86 -8.39
CA LYS A 204 10.57 31.55 -7.10
C LYS A 204 10.81 30.60 -5.94
N VAL A 205 10.14 29.45 -5.95
CA VAL A 205 10.21 28.47 -4.86
C VAL A 205 11.32 27.45 -5.05
N SER A 206 11.78 27.26 -6.30
CA SER A 206 12.78 26.27 -6.68
C SER A 206 14.21 26.81 -6.58
N ASP A 207 15.14 25.94 -6.18
CA ASP A 207 16.57 26.24 -6.24
C ASP A 207 17.05 26.14 -7.70
N ARG A 208 16.58 25.13 -8.44
CA ARG A 208 16.78 24.97 -9.89
C ARG A 208 15.57 24.30 -10.52
N VAL A 209 15.06 24.86 -11.61
CA VAL A 209 14.12 24.14 -12.49
C VAL A 209 14.97 23.37 -13.51
N LEU A 210 14.92 22.05 -13.48
CA LEU A 210 15.63 21.20 -14.42
C LEU A 210 14.83 21.09 -15.72
N THR A 211 15.54 21.12 -16.85
CA THR A 211 15.02 20.87 -18.20
C THR A 211 16.11 20.14 -18.98
N TYR A 212 15.72 19.46 -20.06
CA TYR A 212 16.69 18.90 -20.98
C TYR A 212 17.56 19.97 -21.63
N ASN A 213 18.83 19.62 -21.87
CA ASN A 213 19.73 20.43 -22.67
C ASN A 213 19.76 19.90 -24.10
N ARG A 214 19.47 20.79 -25.07
CA ARG A 214 19.40 20.47 -26.49
C ARG A 214 20.73 20.05 -27.10
N THR A 215 21.85 20.36 -26.43
CA THR A 215 23.18 19.97 -26.91
C THR A 215 23.61 18.59 -26.41
N ASP A 216 22.82 17.94 -25.55
CA ASP A 216 23.14 16.61 -25.04
C ASP A 216 22.96 15.58 -26.15
N GLU A 217 23.91 14.64 -26.28
CA GLU A 217 23.89 13.61 -27.34
C GLU A 217 22.62 12.75 -27.33
N SER A 218 21.98 12.59 -26.16
CA SER A 218 20.75 11.83 -26.01
C SER A 218 19.47 12.62 -26.31
N PHE A 219 19.55 13.93 -26.60
CA PHE A 219 18.37 14.79 -26.72
C PHE A 219 17.45 14.35 -27.86
N GLU A 220 18.01 14.09 -29.05
CA GLU A 220 17.23 13.65 -30.23
C GLU A 220 16.46 12.36 -29.94
N HIS A 221 17.09 11.39 -29.26
CA HIS A 221 16.42 10.14 -28.85
C HIS A 221 15.25 10.39 -27.89
N ILE A 222 15.43 11.27 -26.89
CA ILE A 222 14.37 11.60 -25.93
C ILE A 222 13.21 12.33 -26.62
N GLU A 223 13.52 13.21 -27.57
CA GLU A 223 12.51 13.91 -28.38
C GLU A 223 11.69 12.92 -29.21
N GLU A 224 12.36 11.97 -29.88
CA GLU A 224 11.67 10.89 -30.60
C GLU A 224 10.78 10.03 -29.69
N LEU A 225 11.23 9.71 -28.47
CA LEU A 225 10.42 8.94 -27.52
C LEU A 225 9.18 9.71 -27.07
N GLU A 226 9.28 11.03 -26.88
CA GLU A 226 8.13 11.88 -26.54
C GLU A 226 7.13 11.94 -27.71
N GLU A 227 7.61 12.14 -28.94
CA GLU A 227 6.76 12.18 -30.14
C GLU A 227 6.06 10.85 -30.41
N LYS A 228 6.77 9.72 -30.22
CA LYS A 228 6.24 8.36 -30.37
C LYS A 228 5.40 7.90 -29.19
N LEU A 229 5.25 8.73 -28.13
CA LEU A 229 4.57 8.39 -26.88
C LEU A 229 5.15 7.13 -26.20
N ALA A 230 6.45 6.88 -26.37
CA ALA A 230 7.16 5.74 -25.80
C ALA A 230 7.52 5.98 -24.32
N PHE A 231 6.49 6.23 -23.49
CA PHE A 231 6.64 6.70 -22.11
C PHE A 231 7.41 5.77 -21.19
N ARG A 232 7.44 4.45 -21.46
CA ARG A 232 8.16 3.49 -20.60
C ARG A 232 9.67 3.69 -20.63
N GLU A 233 10.22 3.89 -21.82
CA GLU A 233 11.66 4.17 -21.98
C GLU A 233 11.96 5.60 -21.54
N LYS A 234 11.15 6.56 -21.99
CA LYS A 234 11.31 7.96 -21.63
C LYS A 234 11.30 8.18 -20.12
N ALA A 235 10.34 7.61 -19.38
CA ALA A 235 10.26 7.79 -17.93
C ALA A 235 11.49 7.25 -17.19
N LEU A 236 12.11 6.17 -17.69
CA LEU A 236 13.36 5.67 -17.12
C LEU A 236 14.53 6.65 -17.39
N LEU A 237 14.61 7.21 -18.59
CA LEU A 237 15.61 8.24 -18.94
C LEU A 237 15.39 9.54 -18.15
N ASP A 238 14.14 9.99 -18.00
CA ASP A 238 13.73 11.12 -17.17
C ASP A 238 14.25 10.91 -15.73
N TYR A 239 14.03 9.72 -15.18
CA TYR A 239 14.47 9.37 -13.82
C TYR A 239 15.99 9.34 -13.69
N ILE A 240 16.71 8.74 -14.64
CA ILE A 240 18.18 8.72 -14.67
C ILE A 240 18.73 10.15 -14.74
N HIS A 241 18.16 11.00 -15.60
CA HIS A 241 18.60 12.38 -15.77
C HIS A 241 18.42 13.19 -14.48
N LEU A 242 17.26 13.05 -13.82
CA LEU A 242 17.00 13.70 -12.53
C LEU A 242 17.90 13.18 -11.41
N LEU A 243 18.07 11.86 -11.33
CA LEU A 243 18.92 11.23 -10.32
C LEU A 243 20.37 11.71 -10.46
N GLN A 244 20.89 11.76 -11.70
CA GLN A 244 22.22 12.32 -11.98
C GLN A 244 22.31 13.80 -11.60
N ALA A 245 21.34 14.62 -12.01
CA ALA A 245 21.34 16.05 -11.69
C ALA A 245 21.33 16.30 -10.18
N CYS A 246 20.61 15.48 -9.41
CA CYS A 246 20.66 15.52 -7.95
C CYS A 246 22.01 15.05 -7.40
N GLN A 247 22.63 14.00 -7.94
CA GLN A 247 23.97 13.57 -7.53
C GLN A 247 25.02 14.66 -7.72
N ASP A 248 24.94 15.41 -8.83
CA ASP A 248 25.87 16.49 -9.16
C ASP A 248 25.81 17.67 -8.15
N THR A 249 24.76 17.73 -7.31
CA THR A 249 24.66 18.72 -6.22
C THR A 249 25.56 18.39 -5.02
N GLY A 250 26.00 17.14 -4.90
CA GLY A 250 26.87 16.68 -3.80
C GLY A 250 26.17 16.55 -2.44
N THR A 251 24.84 16.49 -2.40
CA THR A 251 24.08 16.30 -1.14
C THR A 251 24.16 14.86 -0.62
N ASP A 252 24.07 14.70 0.71
CA ASP A 252 24.13 13.40 1.39
C ASP A 252 23.02 12.42 0.92
N TYR A 253 21.84 12.97 0.64
CA TYR A 253 20.67 12.21 0.23
C TYR A 253 20.04 12.76 -1.04
N THR A 254 19.49 11.87 -1.87
CA THR A 254 18.64 12.22 -3.00
C THR A 254 17.23 11.71 -2.73
N VAL A 255 16.25 12.62 -2.75
CA VAL A 255 14.83 12.33 -2.60
C VAL A 255 14.16 12.52 -3.96
N ILE A 256 13.57 11.47 -4.52
CA ILE A 256 12.78 11.56 -5.75
C ILE A 256 11.31 11.31 -5.42
N LEU A 257 10.46 12.27 -5.75
CA LEU A 257 9.00 12.22 -5.52
C LEU A 257 8.24 12.38 -6.83
N GLU A 258 7.12 11.69 -7.00
CA GLU A 258 6.20 11.92 -8.13
C GLU A 258 5.50 13.31 -8.02
N ASP A 259 5.01 13.85 -9.14
CA ASP A 259 4.33 15.16 -9.21
C ASP A 259 2.87 15.15 -8.73
N ASP A 260 2.39 14.01 -8.26
CA ASP A 260 1.03 13.78 -7.79
C ASP A 260 0.97 13.22 -6.36
N VAL A 261 1.91 13.66 -5.53
CA VAL A 261 1.92 13.39 -4.08
C VAL A 261 1.61 14.63 -3.25
N ILE A 262 1.12 14.43 -2.03
CA ILE A 262 0.92 15.46 -1.03
C ILE A 262 1.68 15.09 0.24
N ALA A 263 2.51 16.00 0.73
CA ALA A 263 3.28 15.80 1.96
C ALA A 263 2.50 16.26 3.19
N MET A 264 2.59 15.48 4.27
CA MET A 264 2.06 15.89 5.57
C MET A 264 2.83 17.08 6.15
N ASP A 265 2.19 17.81 7.07
CA ASP A 265 2.87 18.84 7.86
C ASP A 265 4.00 18.22 8.69
N GLY A 266 5.22 18.71 8.55
CA GLY A 266 6.37 18.11 9.25
C GLY A 266 6.99 16.87 8.59
N TRP A 267 6.69 16.58 7.33
CA TRP A 267 7.31 15.46 6.59
C TRP A 267 8.86 15.48 6.66
N PHE A 268 9.45 16.68 6.61
CA PHE A 268 10.90 16.87 6.54
C PHE A 268 11.58 16.38 7.83
N TYR A 269 11.18 16.88 9.00
CA TYR A 269 11.83 16.47 10.25
C TYR A 269 11.65 14.96 10.52
N ARG A 270 10.47 14.39 10.20
CA ARG A 270 10.24 12.94 10.35
C ARG A 270 11.18 12.15 9.45
N THR A 271 11.35 12.60 8.21
CA THR A 271 12.28 11.99 7.25
C THR A 271 13.72 12.12 7.74
N THR A 272 14.17 13.29 8.19
CA THR A 272 15.55 13.46 8.68
C THR A 272 15.83 12.68 9.96
N ASN A 273 14.85 12.57 10.87
CA ASN A 273 14.99 11.74 12.07
C ASN A 273 15.11 10.26 11.71
N ALA A 274 14.31 9.79 10.74
CA ALA A 274 14.41 8.45 10.20
C ALA A 274 15.78 8.16 9.58
N LEU A 275 16.30 9.10 8.79
CA LEU A 275 17.63 9.00 8.17
C LEU A 275 18.74 8.99 9.22
N GLY A 276 18.67 9.83 10.25
CA GLY A 276 19.63 9.82 11.36
C GLY A 276 19.66 8.49 12.12
N TRP A 277 18.48 7.89 12.35
CA TRP A 277 18.39 6.54 12.92
C TRP A 277 19.00 5.49 11.98
N LEU A 278 18.67 5.53 10.68
CA LEU A 278 19.23 4.60 9.69
C LEU A 278 20.74 4.72 9.58
N GLN A 279 21.31 5.93 9.58
CA GLN A 279 22.75 6.12 9.52
C GLN A 279 23.49 5.43 10.68
N SER A 280 22.88 5.36 11.86
CA SER A 280 23.46 4.68 13.03
C SER A 280 23.21 3.17 13.06
N THR A 281 22.12 2.68 12.47
CA THR A 281 21.66 1.29 12.64
C THR A 281 21.86 0.44 11.38
N SER A 282 21.73 1.04 10.21
CA SER A 282 21.83 0.41 8.88
C SER A 282 22.40 1.44 7.88
N PRO A 283 23.70 1.79 7.96
CA PRO A 283 24.30 2.83 7.11
C PRO A 283 24.24 2.49 5.61
N ASP A 284 24.20 1.19 5.27
CA ASP A 284 24.11 0.68 3.90
C ASP A 284 22.67 0.35 3.47
N PHE A 285 21.66 1.00 4.07
CA PHE A 285 20.27 0.83 3.65
C PHE A 285 20.08 1.16 2.16
N PHE A 286 19.21 0.42 1.48
CA PHE A 286 19.01 0.58 0.04
C PHE A 286 18.30 1.89 -0.30
N TYR A 287 17.11 2.05 0.26
CA TYR A 287 16.31 3.25 0.18
C TYR A 287 15.41 3.35 1.42
N LEU A 288 14.99 4.57 1.72
CA LEU A 288 13.87 4.84 2.63
C LEU A 288 12.66 5.26 1.79
N ARG A 289 11.58 4.51 1.91
CA ARG A 289 10.30 4.75 1.25
C ARG A 289 9.44 5.67 2.10
N LEU A 290 8.93 6.74 1.48
CA LEU A 290 8.09 7.74 2.14
C LEU A 290 6.59 7.50 1.93
N PHE A 291 6.24 6.72 0.90
CA PHE A 291 4.89 6.29 0.58
C PHE A 291 4.79 4.77 0.40
N PHE A 292 3.73 4.19 0.95
CA PHE A 292 3.31 2.82 0.68
C PHE A 292 1.79 2.73 0.76
N THR A 293 1.18 1.83 -0.01
CA THR A 293 -0.23 1.46 0.18
C THR A 293 -0.33 0.28 1.14
N GLU A 294 -1.34 0.34 2.00
CA GLU A 294 -1.65 -0.72 2.95
C GLU A 294 -2.28 -1.95 2.30
N GLU A 295 -2.77 -1.82 1.06
CA GLU A 295 -3.41 -2.90 0.30
C GLU A 295 -2.47 -4.09 0.08
N PHE A 296 -1.18 -3.84 -0.18
CA PHE A 296 -0.17 -4.90 -0.38
C PHE A 296 0.35 -5.51 0.93
N LEU A 297 0.05 -4.89 2.08
CA LEU A 297 0.40 -5.41 3.41
C LEU A 297 -0.70 -6.32 3.99
N GLY A 298 -1.54 -6.88 3.13
CA GLY A 298 -2.63 -7.77 3.45
C GLY A 298 -2.25 -9.25 3.58
N TRP A 299 -3.29 -10.10 3.53
CA TRP A 299 -3.15 -11.55 3.53
C TRP A 299 -2.62 -12.05 2.18
N ASN A 300 -1.32 -12.31 2.10
CA ASN A 300 -0.64 -12.68 0.87
C ASN A 300 -0.73 -14.18 0.58
N SER A 301 -1.16 -14.55 -0.64
CA SER A 301 -1.45 -15.93 -1.02
C SER A 301 -0.23 -16.86 -0.95
N GLU A 302 0.97 -16.30 -1.11
CA GLU A 302 2.27 -16.95 -1.01
C GLU A 302 2.47 -17.60 0.36
N ASN A 303 1.86 -17.03 1.40
CA ASN A 303 1.99 -17.44 2.78
C ASN A 303 0.86 -18.37 3.25
N TRP A 304 0.03 -18.89 2.35
CA TRP A 304 -1.14 -19.73 2.70
C TRP A 304 -0.80 -20.91 3.61
N ARG A 305 0.38 -21.53 3.43
CA ARG A 305 0.84 -22.66 4.26
C ARG A 305 1.04 -22.22 5.70
N THR A 306 1.68 -21.07 5.89
CA THR A 306 1.90 -20.47 7.21
C THR A 306 0.57 -20.15 7.88
N TYR A 307 -0.36 -19.54 7.14
CA TYR A 307 -1.70 -19.23 7.64
C TYR A 307 -2.49 -20.47 8.03
N LEU A 308 -2.44 -21.52 7.22
CA LEU A 308 -3.09 -22.80 7.51
C LEU A 308 -2.49 -23.47 8.75
N LEU A 309 -1.16 -23.56 8.83
CA LEU A 309 -0.48 -24.18 9.97
C LEU A 309 -0.75 -23.41 11.26
N ALA A 310 -0.70 -22.08 11.23
CA ALA A 310 -1.06 -21.23 12.38
C ALA A 310 -2.51 -21.45 12.80
N SER A 311 -3.45 -21.52 11.86
CA SER A 311 -4.87 -21.78 12.13
C SER A 311 -5.09 -23.16 12.76
N LEU A 312 -4.44 -24.20 12.23
CA LEU A 312 -4.49 -25.55 12.79
C LEU A 312 -3.87 -25.61 14.20
N LEU A 313 -2.77 -24.89 14.42
CA LEU A 313 -2.14 -24.79 15.73
C LEU A 313 -3.08 -24.11 16.74
N VAL A 314 -3.76 -23.02 16.37
CA VAL A 314 -4.73 -22.34 17.24
C VAL A 314 -5.88 -23.29 17.60
N VAL A 315 -6.46 -23.99 16.62
CA VAL A 315 -7.52 -24.99 16.86
C VAL A 315 -7.03 -26.08 17.82
N PHE A 316 -5.82 -26.60 17.60
CA PHE A 316 -5.21 -27.61 18.47
C PHE A 316 -5.00 -27.09 19.90
N LEU A 317 -4.44 -25.89 20.07
CA LEU A 317 -4.17 -25.29 21.37
C LEU A 317 -5.45 -24.99 22.15
N VAL A 318 -6.51 -24.55 21.49
CA VAL A 318 -7.83 -24.36 22.10
C VAL A 318 -8.42 -25.70 22.57
N GLY A 319 -8.35 -26.74 21.74
CA GLY A 319 -8.78 -28.09 22.11
C GLY A 319 -7.98 -28.66 23.28
N ALA A 320 -6.64 -28.57 23.22
CA ALA A 320 -5.73 -29.05 24.26
C ALA A 320 -5.95 -28.33 25.59
N THR A 321 -6.14 -27.00 25.56
CA THR A 321 -6.42 -26.20 26.76
C THR A 321 -7.73 -26.62 27.42
N GLN A 322 -8.80 -26.87 26.65
CA GLN A 322 -10.08 -27.34 27.19
C GLN A 322 -9.96 -28.74 27.82
N LEU A 323 -9.26 -29.67 27.15
CA LEU A 323 -9.02 -31.02 27.70
C LEU A 323 -8.16 -30.97 28.96
N TYR A 324 -7.13 -30.12 28.98
CA TYR A 324 -6.29 -29.90 30.15
C TYR A 324 -7.08 -29.29 31.32
N ALA A 325 -7.88 -28.26 31.06
CA ALA A 325 -8.76 -27.64 32.06
C ALA A 325 -9.73 -28.67 32.64
N ARG A 326 -10.33 -29.51 31.80
CA ARG A 326 -11.18 -30.63 32.23
C ARG A 326 -10.41 -31.64 33.09
N LYS A 327 -9.16 -31.95 32.77
CA LYS A 327 -8.34 -32.86 33.60
C LYS A 327 -8.02 -32.26 34.98
N ARG A 328 -7.79 -30.96 35.06
CA ARG A 328 -7.32 -30.27 36.28
C ARG A 328 -8.43 -29.78 37.22
N SER A 329 -9.61 -29.49 36.70
CA SER A 329 -10.66 -28.81 37.47
C SER A 329 -11.96 -29.61 37.49
N THR A 330 -12.45 -29.91 38.69
CA THR A 330 -13.76 -30.56 38.91
C THR A 330 -14.93 -29.66 38.48
N LEU A 331 -14.76 -28.33 38.52
CA LEU A 331 -15.73 -27.38 37.99
C LEU A 331 -15.77 -27.46 36.46
N ALA A 332 -14.60 -27.48 35.81
CA ALA A 332 -14.51 -27.61 34.35
C ALA A 332 -15.10 -28.94 33.86
N GLN A 333 -14.94 -30.03 34.61
CA GLN A 333 -15.58 -31.32 34.29
C GLN A 333 -17.11 -31.26 34.25
N ARG A 334 -17.74 -30.37 35.02
CA ARG A 334 -19.20 -30.20 35.03
C ARG A 334 -19.74 -29.40 33.84
N HIS A 335 -18.90 -28.56 33.21
CA HIS A 335 -19.32 -27.64 32.16
C HIS A 335 -18.74 -27.96 30.77
N LEU A 336 -17.55 -28.55 30.70
CA LEU A 336 -16.86 -28.88 29.45
C LEU A 336 -17.08 -30.35 29.09
N ASP A 337 -18.32 -30.70 28.74
CA ASP A 337 -18.64 -32.00 28.15
C ASP A 337 -18.03 -32.17 26.75
N LEU A 338 -17.97 -33.41 26.23
CA LEU A 338 -17.39 -33.69 24.91
C LEU A 338 -18.06 -32.88 23.80
N ARG A 339 -19.39 -32.67 23.90
CA ARG A 339 -20.17 -31.88 22.93
C ARG A 339 -19.76 -30.40 22.89
N PRO A 340 -19.74 -29.64 24.00
CA PRO A 340 -19.18 -28.28 24.03
C PRO A 340 -17.73 -28.21 23.54
N ILE A 341 -16.87 -29.14 23.95
CA ILE A 341 -15.46 -29.15 23.51
C ILE A 341 -15.37 -29.27 21.99
N LEU A 342 -16.07 -30.22 21.39
CA LEU A 342 -16.11 -30.38 19.93
C LEU A 342 -16.76 -29.17 19.25
N SER A 343 -17.83 -28.62 19.83
CA SER A 343 -18.53 -27.46 19.26
C SER A 343 -17.64 -26.21 19.22
N ILE A 344 -16.95 -25.92 20.33
CA ILE A 344 -16.05 -24.78 20.42
C ILE A 344 -14.85 -24.99 19.49
N THR A 345 -14.21 -26.15 19.55
CA THR A 345 -12.96 -26.42 18.83
C THR A 345 -13.16 -26.54 17.31
N LEU A 346 -14.23 -27.19 16.86
CA LEU A 346 -14.44 -27.50 15.43
C LEU A 346 -15.37 -26.52 14.71
N PHE A 347 -16.12 -25.68 15.43
CA PHE A 347 -17.02 -24.71 14.81
C PHE A 347 -16.73 -23.27 15.25
N TYR A 348 -16.79 -22.99 16.55
CA TYR A 348 -16.61 -21.62 17.03
C TYR A 348 -15.21 -21.07 16.75
N THR A 349 -14.16 -21.84 17.04
CA THR A 349 -12.78 -21.42 16.78
C THR A 349 -12.51 -21.19 15.29
N PRO A 350 -12.88 -22.10 14.36
CA PRO A 350 -12.80 -21.81 12.93
C PRO A 350 -13.61 -20.58 12.51
N LEU A 351 -14.80 -20.34 13.06
CA LEU A 351 -15.58 -19.12 12.77
C LEU A 351 -14.86 -17.85 13.22
N CYS A 352 -14.22 -17.87 14.40
CA CYS A 352 -13.39 -16.74 14.86
C CYS A 352 -12.15 -16.54 13.98
N ILE A 353 -11.51 -17.62 13.53
CA ILE A 353 -10.38 -17.55 12.59
C ILE A 353 -10.82 -16.94 11.26
N LEU A 354 -11.97 -17.36 10.73
CA LEU A 354 -12.53 -16.77 9.51
C LEU A 354 -12.84 -15.28 9.69
N LEU A 355 -13.43 -14.89 10.82
CA LEU A 355 -13.69 -13.49 11.13
C LEU A 355 -12.38 -12.69 11.25
N PHE A 356 -11.34 -13.27 11.82
CA PHE A 356 -10.02 -12.65 11.92
C PHE A 356 -9.41 -12.37 10.54
N PHE A 357 -9.42 -13.34 9.63
CA PHE A 357 -8.98 -13.09 8.24
C PHE A 357 -9.89 -12.08 7.54
N ALA A 358 -11.21 -12.19 7.70
CA ALA A 358 -12.18 -11.26 7.12
C ALA A 358 -12.06 -9.84 7.68
N SER A 359 -11.50 -9.66 8.88
CA SER A 359 -11.32 -8.34 9.49
C SER A 359 -10.17 -7.52 8.91
N GLY A 360 -9.31 -8.13 8.10
CA GLY A 360 -8.12 -7.48 7.53
C GLY A 360 -6.89 -7.56 8.44
N THR A 361 -5.80 -6.92 8.02
CA THR A 361 -4.48 -6.97 8.67
C THR A 361 -4.16 -5.75 9.53
N SER A 362 -4.97 -4.69 9.55
CA SER A 362 -4.69 -3.41 10.22
C SER A 362 -4.16 -3.55 11.66
N LEU A 363 -4.80 -4.39 12.48
CA LEU A 363 -4.34 -4.63 13.86
C LEU A 363 -2.96 -5.31 13.90
N LEU A 364 -2.77 -6.35 13.09
CA LEU A 364 -1.50 -7.05 12.99
C LEU A 364 -0.40 -6.17 12.40
N ARG A 365 -0.75 -5.37 11.40
CA ARG A 365 0.16 -4.46 10.70
C ARG A 365 0.71 -3.42 11.66
N LYS A 366 -0.15 -2.80 12.48
CA LYS A 366 0.30 -1.85 13.53
C LYS A 366 1.18 -2.49 14.59
N TRP A 367 0.99 -3.79 14.86
CA TRP A 367 1.84 -4.54 15.78
C TRP A 367 3.19 -4.94 15.15
N GLN A 368 3.16 -5.39 13.88
CA GLN A 368 4.34 -5.82 13.13
C GLN A 368 5.21 -4.64 12.70
N TYR A 369 4.59 -3.52 12.38
CA TYR A 369 5.22 -2.29 11.94
C TYR A 369 4.81 -1.15 12.87
N PRO A 370 5.52 -0.98 14.00
CA PRO A 370 5.30 0.17 14.89
C PRO A 370 5.54 1.49 14.16
N SER A 371 5.06 2.60 14.74
CA SER A 371 5.18 3.96 14.18
C SER A 371 6.62 4.50 14.19
N THR A 372 7.49 3.86 13.43
CA THR A 372 8.92 4.13 13.27
C THR A 372 9.39 3.79 11.86
N VAL A 373 10.70 3.82 11.63
CA VAL A 373 11.33 3.22 10.46
C VAL A 373 11.25 1.70 10.57
N ASN A 374 10.75 1.03 9.53
CA ASN A 374 10.58 -0.42 9.51
C ASN A 374 11.16 -1.05 8.25
N PRO A 375 11.81 -2.22 8.34
CA PRO A 375 12.25 -2.96 7.17
C PRO A 375 11.05 -3.50 6.39
N ILE A 376 11.04 -3.30 5.07
CA ILE A 376 10.02 -3.82 4.14
C ILE A 376 10.76 -4.52 2.98
N PRO A 377 11.26 -5.75 3.20
CA PRO A 377 12.01 -6.47 2.17
C PRO A 377 11.12 -6.98 1.03
N SER A 378 9.79 -6.94 1.17
CA SER A 378 8.84 -7.45 0.18
C SER A 378 7.52 -6.69 0.29
N TYR A 379 6.69 -6.77 -0.76
CA TYR A 379 5.38 -6.13 -0.82
C TYR A 379 5.41 -4.59 -0.78
N GLY A 380 6.58 -3.99 -0.94
CA GLY A 380 6.70 -2.58 -1.28
C GLY A 380 6.27 -2.41 -2.73
N CYS A 381 5.16 -1.74 -2.97
CA CYS A 381 4.84 -1.22 -4.29
C CYS A 381 5.07 0.28 -4.34
N CYS A 382 5.37 0.71 -5.56
CA CYS A 382 5.01 1.99 -6.13
C CYS A 382 6.06 3.09 -5.90
N GLY A 383 6.31 3.93 -6.89
CA GLY A 383 7.49 4.82 -6.93
C GLY A 383 7.31 6.22 -6.38
N GLN A 384 6.23 6.50 -5.63
CA GLN A 384 5.79 7.85 -5.27
C GLN A 384 6.83 8.68 -4.51
N GLY A 385 7.68 8.03 -3.71
CA GLY A 385 8.65 8.74 -2.90
C GLY A 385 9.74 7.85 -2.32
N PHE A 386 10.95 8.02 -2.83
CA PHE A 386 12.15 7.34 -2.34
C PHE A 386 13.21 8.33 -1.87
N VAL A 387 13.93 7.93 -0.83
CA VAL A 387 15.18 8.55 -0.40
C VAL A 387 16.32 7.56 -0.59
N PHE A 388 17.32 7.96 -1.34
CA PHE A 388 18.57 7.23 -1.54
C PHE A 388 19.70 7.98 -0.84
N SER A 389 20.66 7.26 -0.24
CA SER A 389 21.95 7.85 0.09
C SER A 389 22.71 8.18 -1.19
N HIS A 390 23.67 9.10 -1.11
CA HIS A 390 24.54 9.46 -2.22
C HIS A 390 25.13 8.21 -2.90
N HIS A 391 25.78 7.35 -2.11
CA HIS A 391 26.36 6.09 -2.57
C HIS A 391 25.38 5.13 -3.27
N MET A 392 24.15 5.01 -2.77
CA MET A 392 23.16 4.12 -3.40
C MET A 392 22.62 4.69 -4.71
N ALA A 393 22.47 6.02 -4.81
CA ALA A 393 22.11 6.67 -6.06
C ALA A 393 23.19 6.49 -7.13
N GLU A 394 24.49 6.63 -6.77
CA GLU A 394 25.60 6.36 -7.70
C GLU A 394 25.59 4.93 -8.26
N LYS A 395 25.19 3.93 -7.46
CA LYS A 395 25.07 2.54 -7.91
C LYS A 395 23.86 2.29 -8.82
N LEU A 396 22.75 2.97 -8.57
CA LEU A 396 21.50 2.74 -9.30
C LEU A 396 21.51 3.36 -10.71
N ILE A 397 22.17 4.50 -10.89
CA ILE A 397 22.29 5.18 -12.19
C ILE A 397 22.83 4.25 -13.31
N PRO A 398 23.99 3.58 -13.15
CA PRO A 398 24.52 2.68 -14.19
C PRO A 398 23.63 1.44 -14.38
N TYR A 399 23.00 0.93 -13.32
CA TYR A 399 22.07 -0.19 -13.42
C TYR A 399 20.85 0.16 -14.28
N TYR A 400 20.24 1.34 -14.06
CA TYR A 400 19.11 1.78 -14.88
C TYR A 400 19.51 2.02 -16.35
N ARG A 401 20.71 2.57 -16.60
CA ARG A 401 21.22 2.72 -17.98
C ARG A 401 21.40 1.37 -18.68
N ASP A 402 21.87 0.34 -17.98
CA ASP A 402 22.06 -1.00 -18.54
C ASP A 402 20.71 -1.66 -18.92
N LYS A 403 19.68 -1.48 -18.08
CA LYS A 403 18.35 -2.06 -18.31
C LYS A 403 17.64 -1.50 -19.55
N LYS A 404 17.87 -0.23 -19.90
CA LYS A 404 17.29 0.52 -21.04
C LYS A 404 15.77 0.69 -21.04
N LEU A 405 14.99 -0.30 -20.58
CA LEU A 405 13.54 -0.28 -20.56
C LEU A 405 13.02 -0.95 -19.29
N GLY A 406 12.05 -0.32 -18.63
CA GLY A 406 11.35 -0.88 -17.47
C GLY A 406 10.74 0.22 -16.60
N PHE A 407 9.86 -0.17 -15.69
CA PHE A 407 9.35 0.75 -14.68
C PHE A 407 10.38 0.90 -13.57
N VAL A 408 10.65 2.13 -13.16
CA VAL A 408 11.69 2.44 -12.17
C VAL A 408 11.46 1.71 -10.86
N ASP A 409 10.23 1.67 -10.37
CA ASP A 409 9.86 0.95 -9.14
C ASP A 409 10.18 -0.54 -9.25
N VAL A 410 9.77 -1.20 -10.34
CA VAL A 410 10.07 -2.61 -10.59
C VAL A 410 11.57 -2.86 -10.68
N LEU A 411 12.31 -2.04 -11.44
CA LEU A 411 13.76 -2.16 -11.58
C LEU A 411 14.49 -1.93 -10.25
N THR A 412 14.02 -0.99 -9.44
CA THR A 412 14.56 -0.73 -8.09
C THR A 412 14.39 -1.98 -7.23
N GLU A 413 13.20 -2.58 -7.22
CA GLU A 413 12.93 -3.80 -6.47
C GLU A 413 13.73 -4.99 -7.01
N GLU A 414 13.88 -5.15 -8.32
CA GLU A 414 14.75 -6.17 -8.92
C GLU A 414 16.20 -6.04 -8.47
N TYR A 415 16.73 -4.81 -8.39
CA TYR A 415 18.08 -4.57 -7.90
C TYR A 415 18.23 -5.00 -6.43
N GLY A 416 17.28 -4.63 -5.59
CA GLY A 416 17.30 -5.01 -4.17
C GLY A 416 17.10 -6.51 -3.94
N ASP A 417 16.41 -7.23 -4.84
CA ASP A 417 16.24 -8.68 -4.75
C ASP A 417 17.52 -9.42 -5.15
N ALA A 418 18.28 -8.86 -6.09
CA ALA A 418 19.58 -9.37 -6.48
C ALA A 418 20.66 -9.12 -5.40
N HIS A 419 20.45 -8.16 -4.51
CA HIS A 419 21.39 -7.72 -3.49
C HIS A 419 20.74 -7.74 -2.09
N PRO A 420 20.57 -8.93 -1.47
CA PRO A 420 19.82 -9.08 -0.22
C PRO A 420 20.41 -8.32 0.98
N GLU A 421 21.67 -7.90 0.90
CA GLU A 421 22.31 -7.00 1.87
C GLU A 421 21.74 -5.58 1.86
N ASN A 422 21.15 -5.16 0.74
CA ASN A 422 20.56 -3.83 0.56
C ASN A 422 19.13 -3.83 1.15
N VAL A 423 19.03 -3.60 2.46
CA VAL A 423 17.75 -3.61 3.18
C VAL A 423 16.90 -2.39 2.79
N ARG A 424 15.64 -2.66 2.45
CA ARG A 424 14.64 -1.65 2.13
C ARG A 424 13.89 -1.25 3.38
N TYR A 425 13.71 0.04 3.60
CA TYR A 425 12.96 0.57 4.73
C TYR A 425 11.79 1.42 4.26
N ALA A 426 10.76 1.53 5.08
CA ALA A 426 9.76 2.59 4.94
C ALA A 426 9.55 3.33 6.26
N LEU A 427 9.18 4.60 6.12
CA LEU A 427 8.77 5.44 7.22
C LEU A 427 7.28 5.21 7.50
N MET A 428 6.96 4.70 8.70
CA MET A 428 5.57 4.44 9.12
C MET A 428 5.19 5.32 10.33
N PRO A 429 4.00 5.95 10.32
CA PRO A 429 3.06 6.02 9.21
C PRO A 429 3.62 6.87 8.04
N SER A 430 3.02 6.72 6.86
CA SER A 430 3.52 7.36 5.63
C SER A 430 3.49 8.88 5.72
N VAL A 431 4.55 9.55 5.24
CA VAL A 431 4.64 11.02 5.24
C VAL A 431 4.18 11.67 3.93
N LEU A 432 3.73 10.85 2.98
CA LEU A 432 3.21 11.27 1.68
C LEU A 432 1.88 10.57 1.42
N GLN A 433 1.06 11.15 0.56
CA GLN A 433 -0.15 10.53 0.01
C GLN A 433 -0.19 10.78 -1.49
N HIS A 434 -0.51 9.74 -2.26
CA HIS A 434 -0.76 9.89 -3.69
C HIS A 434 -2.17 10.45 -3.92
N VAL A 435 -2.28 11.43 -4.81
CA VAL A 435 -3.55 12.12 -5.13
C VAL A 435 -3.84 12.10 -6.63
N GLY A 436 -3.04 11.37 -7.41
CA GLY A 436 -3.19 11.25 -8.85
C GLY A 436 -4.33 10.31 -9.21
N ALA A 437 -5.34 10.82 -9.90
CA ALA A 437 -6.43 9.99 -10.45
C ALA A 437 -6.15 9.53 -11.89
N THR A 438 -5.17 10.14 -12.56
CA THR A 438 -4.84 9.89 -13.98
C THR A 438 -3.35 9.62 -14.13
N THR A 439 -3.00 8.46 -14.67
CA THR A 439 -1.60 8.07 -14.91
C THR A 439 -1.05 8.64 -16.22
N SER A 440 0.26 8.89 -16.27
CA SER A 440 1.00 9.14 -17.53
C SER A 440 1.54 7.85 -18.17
N LYS A 441 1.39 6.69 -17.50
CA LYS A 441 1.89 5.38 -17.96
C LYS A 441 0.86 4.73 -18.90
N GLU A 442 1.21 4.55 -20.18
CA GLU A 442 0.32 3.90 -21.15
C GLU A 442 0.04 2.43 -20.77
N GLY A 443 -1.25 2.06 -20.75
CA GLY A 443 -1.74 0.69 -20.53
C GLY A 443 -1.95 0.26 -19.08
N SER A 444 -1.98 1.17 -18.09
CA SER A 444 -2.32 0.84 -16.69
C SER A 444 -3.66 1.40 -16.20
N ASP A 445 -4.29 2.31 -16.94
CA ASP A 445 -5.66 2.73 -16.67
C ASP A 445 -6.55 2.05 -17.71
N ASP A 446 -7.12 0.90 -17.35
CA ASP A 446 -8.36 0.45 -17.96
C ASP A 446 -9.35 1.60 -17.76
N GLN A 447 -9.77 2.27 -18.84
CA GLN A 447 -10.84 3.27 -18.72
C GLN A 447 -12.04 2.56 -18.07
N PRO A 448 -12.58 3.08 -16.96
CA PRO A 448 -13.69 2.43 -16.28
C PRO A 448 -14.82 2.26 -17.28
N ASN A 449 -15.30 1.02 -17.42
CA ASN A 449 -16.42 0.70 -18.29
C ASN A 449 -17.60 1.61 -17.89
N PRO A 450 -18.17 2.43 -18.80
CA PRO A 450 -19.22 3.39 -18.46
C PRO A 450 -20.50 2.74 -17.90
N ASP A 451 -20.67 1.43 -18.09
CA ASP A 451 -21.78 0.64 -17.55
C ASP A 451 -21.51 0.05 -16.15
N GLU A 452 -20.29 0.20 -15.61
CA GLU A 452 -19.93 -0.26 -14.28
C GLU A 452 -19.94 0.89 -13.26
N LYS A 453 -20.54 0.62 -12.10
CA LYS A 453 -20.69 1.57 -11.01
C LYS A 453 -19.31 1.93 -10.43
N HIS A 454 -18.72 3.05 -10.87
CA HIS A 454 -17.54 3.72 -10.30
C HIS A 454 -16.43 2.76 -9.86
N VAL A 455 -15.82 2.05 -10.82
CA VAL A 455 -14.59 1.28 -10.55
C VAL A 455 -13.43 2.27 -10.50
N ARG A 456 -12.78 2.38 -9.34
CA ARG A 456 -11.58 3.21 -9.15
C ARG A 456 -10.42 2.70 -10.01
N THR A 457 -9.65 3.61 -10.61
CA THR A 457 -8.44 3.26 -11.39
C THR A 457 -7.34 2.68 -10.49
N ILE A 458 -6.31 2.06 -11.08
CA ILE A 458 -5.16 1.58 -10.32
C ILE A 458 -4.50 2.74 -9.58
N SER A 459 -4.36 3.90 -10.22
CA SER A 459 -3.83 5.11 -9.60
C SER A 459 -4.68 5.60 -8.43
N GLU A 460 -6.01 5.59 -8.55
CA GLU A 460 -6.90 5.98 -7.43
C GLU A 460 -6.84 4.99 -6.25
N LYS A 461 -6.44 3.74 -6.49
CA LYS A 461 -6.23 2.74 -5.44
C LYS A 461 -4.87 2.86 -4.74
N MET A 462 -3.93 3.62 -5.30
CA MET A 462 -2.65 3.92 -4.64
C MET A 462 -2.91 4.87 -3.47
N TRP A 463 -3.31 4.33 -2.32
CA TRP A 463 -3.80 5.12 -1.20
C TRP A 463 -3.24 4.66 0.14
N ASN A 464 -2.95 5.63 1.03
CA ASN A 464 -2.59 5.37 2.41
C ASN A 464 -3.74 5.87 3.32
N PHE A 465 -4.50 4.93 3.85
CA PHE A 465 -5.64 5.14 4.74
C PHE A 465 -5.22 5.71 6.10
N GLU A 466 -4.01 5.39 6.57
CA GLU A 466 -3.47 5.99 7.80
C GLU A 466 -3.11 7.47 7.63
N PHE A 467 -2.68 7.90 6.44
CA PHE A 467 -2.41 9.30 6.13
C PHE A 467 -3.65 10.19 6.30
N GLU A 468 -4.83 9.70 5.90
CA GLU A 468 -6.09 10.42 6.05
C GLU A 468 -6.56 10.58 7.50
N ARG A 469 -5.90 9.90 8.44
CA ARG A 469 -6.20 9.95 9.88
C ARG A 469 -5.27 10.87 10.66
N TYR A 470 -4.37 11.58 9.98
CA TYR A 470 -3.54 12.57 10.65
C TYR A 470 -4.36 13.71 11.25
N ASP A 471 -4.03 14.05 12.50
CA ASP A 471 -4.58 15.21 13.19
C ASP A 471 -3.67 16.44 12.95
N PRO A 472 -4.14 17.49 12.27
CA PRO A 472 -3.34 18.68 11.97
C PRO A 472 -2.80 19.39 13.22
N VAL A 473 -3.53 19.36 14.34
CA VAL A 473 -3.14 20.05 15.59
C VAL A 473 -1.99 19.30 16.26
N VAL A 474 -2.08 17.96 16.29
CA VAL A 474 -1.02 17.11 16.82
C VAL A 474 0.25 17.25 16.00
N LEU A 475 0.14 17.18 14.66
CA LEU A 475 1.29 17.31 13.76
C LEU A 475 2.00 18.64 13.88
N LYS A 476 1.23 19.74 13.96
CA LYS A 476 1.80 21.08 14.16
C LYS A 476 2.58 21.17 15.47
N THR A 477 2.01 20.65 16.55
CA THR A 477 2.67 20.66 17.87
C THR A 477 3.94 19.81 17.86
N GLU A 478 3.91 18.63 17.24
CA GLU A 478 5.07 17.76 17.06
C GLU A 478 6.19 18.45 16.26
N HIS A 479 5.82 19.13 15.17
CA HIS A 479 6.75 19.89 14.34
C HIS A 479 7.39 21.05 15.11
N GLU A 480 6.61 21.84 15.84
CA GLU A 480 7.12 22.95 16.66
C GLU A 480 8.13 22.46 17.72
N VAL A 481 7.87 21.31 18.36
CA VAL A 481 8.80 20.70 19.32
C VAL A 481 10.08 20.24 18.62
N ALA A 482 9.98 19.61 17.44
CA ALA A 482 11.14 19.20 16.67
C ALA A 482 11.99 20.40 16.21
N LEU A 483 11.35 21.51 15.84
CA LEU A 483 12.02 22.76 15.46
C LEU A 483 12.83 23.37 16.59
N ARG A 484 12.28 23.43 17.82
CA ARG A 484 13.02 23.95 18.98
C ARG A 484 14.29 23.14 19.26
N ARG A 485 14.20 21.81 19.15
CA ARG A 485 15.36 20.92 19.27
C ARG A 485 16.40 21.19 18.19
N MET A 486 15.98 21.36 16.93
CA MET A 486 16.89 21.70 15.83
C MET A 486 17.57 23.08 16.02
N LYS A 487 16.91 24.01 16.70
CA LYS A 487 17.45 25.35 17.02
C LYS A 487 18.28 25.39 18.31
N GLY A 488 18.30 24.30 19.10
CA GLY A 488 19.00 24.23 20.38
C GLY A 488 18.30 25.01 21.51
N GLU A 489 16.99 25.20 21.42
CA GLU A 489 16.16 25.98 22.36
C GLU A 489 15.48 25.09 23.42
N GLU A 490 16.24 24.19 24.07
CA GLU A 490 15.71 23.32 25.15
C GLU A 490 15.49 24.03 26.50
#